data_AF-A0A9W7Z025-F1
#
_entry.id   AF-A0A9W7Z025-F1
#
_cell.length_a   1.000
_cell.length_b   1.000
_cell.length_c   1.000
_cell.angle_alpha   90.00
_cell.angle_beta   90.00
_cell.angle_gamma   90.00
#
_symmetry.space_group_name_H-M   'P 1'
#
loop_
_entity.id
_entity.type
_entity.pdbx_description
1 polymer ?
#
loop_
_entity_poly.entity_id
_entity_poly.type
_entity_poly.pdbx_seq_one_letter_code
_entity_poly.pdbx_strand_id
1 'polypeptide(L)'
;MARSNEADGQRRRVPEAMALDAPARTGYRGKIIKKTIERNRISTIKRKYFKELKKDAQSKGQLPEQPQQPFRATKRDNTSDGDKHEIQAVDTEHKDMAGTSKPSDKHKQRSNPFQKVMRKREDIKKEKDEQQRQRELEIRQAEIRRKKSAHRRKNERNLHTARTSRGQPVLASQIYSLLNKIKKNE
;
A
#
# COMPACT_ATOMS: atom_id res chain seq x y z
N MET A 1 -18.13 -33.72 -51.29
CA MET A 1 -17.08 -33.08 -50.48
C MET A 1 -17.45 -33.19 -49.00
N ALA A 2 -16.77 -34.03 -48.24
CA ALA A 2 -16.95 -34.18 -46.80
C ALA A 2 -15.63 -33.82 -46.12
N ARG A 3 -15.66 -32.89 -45.15
CA ARG A 3 -14.49 -32.53 -44.34
C ARG A 3 -14.58 -33.28 -43.01
N SER A 4 -13.53 -34.04 -42.70
CA SER A 4 -13.37 -34.87 -41.50
C SER A 4 -13.15 -34.04 -40.24
N ASN A 5 -13.84 -34.43 -39.16
CA ASN A 5 -13.68 -33.92 -37.79
C ASN A 5 -12.64 -34.74 -37.03
N GLU A 6 -11.35 -34.59 -37.35
CA GLU A 6 -10.25 -35.29 -36.66
C GLU A 6 -9.25 -34.31 -36.01
N ALA A 7 -9.76 -33.34 -35.23
CA ALA A 7 -8.91 -32.34 -34.57
C ALA A 7 -9.08 -32.26 -33.04
N ASP A 8 -9.68 -33.26 -32.39
CA ASP A 8 -9.85 -33.27 -30.92
C ASP A 8 -9.14 -34.44 -30.18
N GLY A 9 -8.26 -35.17 -30.87
CA GLY A 9 -7.65 -36.42 -30.36
C GLY A 9 -6.33 -36.29 -29.57
N GLN A 10 -5.78 -35.10 -29.31
CA GLN A 10 -4.47 -34.96 -28.65
C GLN A 10 -4.50 -34.18 -27.33
N ARG A 11 -5.47 -34.49 -26.46
CA ARG A 11 -5.29 -34.23 -25.02
C ARG A 11 -4.58 -35.43 -24.40
N ARG A 12 -3.28 -35.28 -24.16
CA ARG A 12 -2.40 -36.21 -23.44
C ARG A 12 -3.16 -36.83 -22.24
N ARG A 13 -3.51 -38.12 -22.34
CA ARG A 13 -3.92 -38.92 -21.17
C ARG A 13 -2.74 -38.96 -20.21
N VAL A 14 -2.95 -38.45 -19.00
CA VAL A 14 -1.98 -38.54 -17.90
C VAL A 14 -1.99 -39.99 -17.41
N PRO A 15 -0.85 -40.61 -17.08
CA PRO A 15 -0.83 -41.99 -16.58
C PRO A 15 -1.65 -42.12 -15.28
N GLU A 16 -2.55 -43.10 -15.28
CA GLU A 16 -3.54 -43.44 -14.24
C GLU A 16 -2.92 -44.06 -12.96
N ALA A 17 -1.61 -43.93 -12.76
CA ALA A 17 -0.87 -44.66 -11.72
C ALA A 17 -0.38 -43.80 -10.53
N MET A 18 -0.89 -42.57 -10.35
CA MET A 18 -0.58 -41.73 -9.18
C MET A 18 -1.82 -41.28 -8.41
N ALA A 19 -2.79 -42.18 -8.28
CA ALA A 19 -3.93 -42.04 -7.39
C ALA A 19 -3.55 -42.51 -5.97
N LEU A 20 -2.75 -41.71 -5.28
CA LEU A 20 -2.66 -41.78 -3.81
C LEU A 20 -3.02 -40.39 -3.26
N ASP A 21 -4.09 -40.37 -2.46
CA ASP A 21 -4.64 -39.27 -1.66
C ASP A 21 -5.31 -38.09 -2.39
N ALA A 22 -6.50 -38.35 -2.97
CA ALA A 22 -7.34 -37.35 -3.63
C ALA A 22 -8.39 -36.58 -2.79
N PRO A 23 -8.78 -36.91 -1.54
CA PRO A 23 -9.86 -36.15 -0.89
C PRO A 23 -9.42 -34.82 -0.25
N ALA A 24 -8.14 -34.65 0.11
CA ALA A 24 -7.67 -33.43 0.79
C ALA A 24 -7.33 -32.25 -0.14
N ARG A 25 -7.00 -32.51 -1.42
CA ARG A 25 -6.58 -31.47 -2.39
C ARG A 25 -7.75 -30.70 -3.03
N THR A 26 -8.95 -31.29 -3.10
CA THR A 26 -10.14 -30.68 -3.71
C THR A 26 -10.73 -29.57 -2.85
N GLY A 27 -10.74 -29.73 -1.53
CA GLY A 27 -11.26 -28.73 -0.60
C GLY A 27 -10.48 -27.40 -0.60
N TYR A 28 -9.14 -27.46 -0.68
CA TYR A 28 -8.29 -26.27 -0.71
C TYR A 28 -8.39 -25.53 -2.06
N ARG A 29 -8.44 -26.26 -3.18
CA ARG A 29 -8.67 -25.68 -4.52
C ARG A 29 -10.04 -25.03 -4.64
N GLY A 30 -11.10 -25.65 -4.11
CA GLY A 30 -12.45 -25.06 -4.08
C GLY A 30 -12.51 -23.75 -3.29
N LYS A 31 -11.82 -23.67 -2.15
CA LYS A 31 -11.70 -22.43 -1.35
C LYS A 31 -10.96 -21.32 -2.09
N ILE A 32 -9.92 -21.63 -2.86
CA ILE A 32 -9.18 -20.66 -3.68
C ILE A 32 -10.04 -20.14 -4.85
N ILE A 33 -10.78 -21.03 -5.51
CA ILE A 33 -11.65 -20.67 -6.63
C ILE A 33 -12.78 -19.75 -6.13
N LYS A 34 -13.45 -20.09 -5.01
CA LYS A 34 -14.48 -19.24 -4.39
C LYS A 34 -13.94 -17.84 -4.05
N LYS A 35 -12.78 -17.74 -3.39
CA LYS A 35 -12.13 -16.45 -3.08
C LYS A 35 -11.79 -15.64 -4.33
N THR A 36 -11.41 -16.31 -5.42
CA THR A 36 -11.11 -15.63 -6.70
C THR A 36 -12.36 -15.08 -7.37
N ILE A 37 -13.45 -15.86 -7.38
CA ILE A 37 -14.75 -15.44 -7.92
C ILE A 37 -15.31 -14.26 -7.11
N GLU A 38 -15.25 -14.32 -5.78
CA GLU A 38 -15.69 -13.24 -4.90
C GLU A 38 -14.90 -11.94 -5.12
N ARG A 39 -13.56 -12.02 -5.22
CA ARG A 39 -12.72 -10.86 -5.56
C ARG A 39 -13.08 -10.25 -6.90
N ASN A 40 -13.33 -11.07 -7.92
CA ASN A 40 -13.72 -10.60 -9.25
C ASN A 40 -15.11 -9.95 -9.23
N ARG A 41 -16.05 -10.48 -8.44
CA ARG A 41 -17.38 -9.88 -8.25
C ARG A 41 -17.29 -8.51 -7.58
N ILE A 42 -16.52 -8.40 -6.49
CA ILE A 42 -16.31 -7.12 -5.78
C ILE A 42 -15.61 -6.10 -6.69
N SER A 43 -14.60 -6.52 -7.45
CA SER A 43 -13.89 -5.65 -8.40
C SER A 43 -14.83 -5.12 -9.49
N THR A 44 -15.70 -5.98 -10.02
CA THR A 44 -16.70 -5.60 -11.03
C THR A 44 -17.71 -4.60 -10.46
N ILE A 45 -18.21 -4.83 -9.23
CA ILE A 45 -19.14 -3.91 -8.55
C ILE A 45 -18.48 -2.55 -8.33
N LYS A 46 -17.24 -2.53 -7.81
CA LYS A 46 -16.48 -1.28 -7.62
C LYS A 46 -16.28 -0.55 -8.95
N ARG A 47 -15.92 -1.25 -10.02
CA ARG A 47 -15.74 -0.64 -11.35
C ARG A 47 -17.03 -0.02 -11.88
N LYS A 48 -18.19 -0.66 -11.68
CA LYS A 48 -19.49 -0.09 -12.05
C LYS A 48 -19.80 1.17 -11.24
N TYR A 49 -19.66 1.09 -9.92
CA TYR A 49 -19.90 2.22 -9.01
C TYR A 49 -19.03 3.44 -9.33
N PHE A 50 -17.72 3.25 -9.55
CA PHE A 50 -16.82 4.35 -9.92
C PHE A 50 -17.07 4.88 -11.33
N LYS A 51 -17.60 4.06 -12.25
CA LYS A 51 -17.98 4.52 -13.59
C LYS A 51 -19.25 5.38 -13.55
N GLU A 52 -20.22 5.01 -12.71
CA GLU A 52 -21.44 5.79 -12.48
C GLU A 52 -21.12 7.11 -11.78
N LEU A 53 -20.30 7.11 -10.72
CA LEU A 53 -19.81 8.34 -10.07
C LEU A 53 -19.10 9.29 -11.04
N LYS A 54 -18.28 8.76 -11.95
CA LYS A 54 -17.61 9.59 -12.97
C LYS A 54 -18.60 10.15 -14.00
N LYS A 55 -19.64 9.40 -14.35
CA LYS A 55 -20.69 9.84 -15.25
C LYS A 55 -21.53 10.95 -14.61
N ASP A 56 -21.83 10.84 -13.32
CA ASP A 56 -22.57 11.85 -12.55
C ASP A 56 -21.73 13.11 -12.27
N ALA A 57 -20.41 12.96 -12.14
CA ALA A 57 -19.49 14.10 -12.05
C ALA A 57 -19.35 14.84 -13.39
N GLN A 58 -19.42 14.13 -14.51
CA GLN A 58 -19.39 14.73 -15.85
C GLN A 58 -20.73 15.39 -16.23
N SER A 59 -21.87 14.84 -15.81
CA SER A 59 -23.18 15.43 -16.08
C SER A 59 -23.47 16.71 -15.27
N LYS A 60 -22.82 16.90 -14.12
CA LYS A 60 -22.91 18.13 -13.32
C LYS A 60 -21.96 19.26 -13.78
N GLY A 61 -21.11 19.02 -14.77
CA GLY A 61 -20.07 19.95 -15.25
C GLY A 61 -20.42 20.75 -16.52
N GLN A 62 -21.59 20.55 -17.13
CA GLN A 62 -22.03 21.38 -18.26
C GLN A 62 -22.84 22.59 -17.76
N LEU A 63 -22.14 23.59 -17.21
CA LEU A 63 -22.61 24.97 -17.33
C LEU A 63 -22.21 25.46 -18.74
N PRO A 64 -23.08 26.20 -19.45
CA PRO A 64 -22.75 26.71 -20.78
C PRO A 64 -21.57 27.69 -20.68
N GLU A 65 -20.52 27.46 -21.47
CA GLU A 65 -19.40 28.37 -21.67
C GLU A 65 -19.93 29.74 -22.11
N GLN A 66 -19.82 30.75 -21.23
CA GLN A 66 -19.83 32.14 -21.69
C GLN A 66 -18.47 32.44 -22.34
N PRO A 67 -18.43 33.04 -23.54
CA PRO A 67 -17.17 33.45 -24.15
C PRO A 67 -16.57 34.60 -23.34
N GLN A 68 -15.46 34.32 -22.64
CA GLN A 68 -14.67 35.34 -21.94
C GLN A 68 -13.95 36.22 -22.97
N GLN A 69 -14.24 37.53 -22.93
CA GLN A 69 -13.50 38.56 -23.62
C GLN A 69 -12.09 38.72 -23.00
N PRO A 70 -11.03 38.96 -23.80
CA PRO A 70 -9.68 39.10 -23.27
C PRO A 70 -9.48 40.47 -22.59
N PHE A 71 -9.37 40.49 -21.26
CA PHE A 71 -8.92 41.67 -20.54
C PHE A 71 -7.40 41.86 -20.74
N ARG A 72 -7.05 43.04 -21.26
CA ARG A 72 -5.69 43.55 -21.46
C ARG A 72 -4.86 43.49 -20.16
N ALA A 73 -3.71 42.83 -20.22
CA ALA A 73 -2.66 42.96 -19.21
C ALA A 73 -1.97 44.33 -19.35
N THR A 74 -2.23 45.24 -18.42
CA THR A 74 -1.40 46.44 -18.24
C THR A 74 -0.18 46.08 -17.40
N LYS A 75 0.98 46.19 -18.04
CA LYS A 75 2.30 46.18 -17.40
C LYS A 75 2.38 47.32 -16.37
N ARG A 76 2.85 47.02 -15.17
CA ARG A 76 3.57 47.98 -14.32
C ARG A 76 4.78 47.27 -13.74
N ASP A 77 5.93 47.62 -14.32
CA ASP A 77 7.22 47.55 -13.67
C ASP A 77 7.21 48.51 -12.46
N ASN A 78 7.75 48.05 -11.33
CA ASN A 78 8.36 48.92 -10.31
C ASN A 78 9.28 48.06 -9.44
N THR A 79 10.55 48.06 -9.85
CA THR A 79 11.73 47.77 -9.03
C THR A 79 11.89 48.82 -7.93
N SER A 80 12.09 48.40 -6.67
CA SER A 80 13.24 48.73 -5.80
C SER A 80 12.88 48.51 -4.33
N ASP A 81 13.72 47.72 -3.65
CA ASP A 81 14.10 47.77 -2.23
C ASP A 81 13.03 47.72 -1.13
N GLY A 82 13.20 46.79 -0.19
CA GLY A 82 12.50 46.91 1.09
C GLY A 82 12.37 45.64 1.92
N ASP A 83 13.49 45.23 2.49
CA ASP A 83 13.62 44.72 3.84
C ASP A 83 13.08 43.32 4.23
N LYS A 84 14.01 42.52 4.76
CA LYS A 84 13.79 41.22 5.40
C LYS A 84 13.80 41.44 6.90
N HIS A 85 12.64 41.48 7.54
CA HIS A 85 12.58 41.39 8.99
C HIS A 85 12.26 39.97 9.46
N GLU A 86 13.37 39.31 9.78
CA GLU A 86 13.53 38.23 10.74
C GLU A 86 12.88 38.63 12.08
N ILE A 87 11.82 37.91 12.49
CA ILE A 87 11.16 38.14 13.78
C ILE A 87 12.03 37.48 14.86
N GLN A 88 12.99 38.23 15.40
CA GLN A 88 13.63 37.91 16.67
C GLN A 88 12.73 38.36 17.81
N ALA A 89 12.37 37.40 18.65
CA ALA A 89 11.71 37.62 19.93
C ALA A 89 12.77 38.05 20.96
N VAL A 90 12.66 39.27 21.50
CA VAL A 90 13.23 39.59 22.81
C VAL A 90 12.48 40.75 23.46
N ASP A 91 11.85 40.40 24.57
CA ASP A 91 11.72 41.14 25.84
C ASP A 91 11.29 42.62 25.81
N THR A 92 9.98 42.81 25.99
CA THR A 92 9.44 44.02 26.61
C THR A 92 9.17 43.74 28.08
N GLU A 93 10.09 44.18 28.94
CA GLU A 93 9.93 44.17 30.40
C GLU A 93 8.77 45.10 30.79
N HIS A 94 7.58 44.53 31.06
CA HIS A 94 6.58 45.20 31.88
C HIS A 94 6.91 44.96 33.35
N LYS A 95 7.53 45.97 33.98
CA LYS A 95 7.62 46.10 35.44
C LYS A 95 6.24 46.37 36.01
N ASP A 96 5.54 45.31 36.39
CA ASP A 96 4.33 45.43 37.20
C ASP A 96 4.71 45.60 38.67
N MET A 97 4.48 46.83 39.14
CA MET A 97 4.63 47.27 40.51
C MET A 97 3.89 46.35 41.49
N ALA A 98 4.57 46.06 42.59
CA ALA A 98 4.09 45.32 43.73
C ALA A 98 2.79 45.92 44.31
N GLY A 99 1.66 45.31 43.97
CA GLY A 99 0.42 45.41 44.72
C GLY A 99 0.31 44.26 45.71
N THR A 100 0.67 44.50 46.97
CA THR A 100 0.38 43.62 48.10
C THR A 100 -1.13 43.49 48.27
N SER A 101 -1.74 42.53 47.59
CA SER A 101 -3.09 42.05 47.88
C SER A 101 -3.00 40.56 48.18
N LYS A 102 -3.57 40.20 49.34
CA LYS A 102 -3.71 38.85 49.90
C LYS A 102 -4.03 37.84 48.79
N PRO A 103 -3.58 36.57 48.88
CA PRO A 103 -4.01 35.55 47.92
C PRO A 103 -5.51 35.37 48.12
N SER A 104 -6.31 36.04 47.28
CA SER A 104 -7.71 35.69 47.15
C SER A 104 -7.70 34.21 46.81
N ASP A 105 -8.45 33.43 47.57
CA ASP A 105 -8.80 32.07 47.23
C ASP A 105 -9.34 32.11 45.80
N LYS A 106 -8.46 31.90 44.82
CA LYS A 106 -8.80 31.79 43.42
C LYS A 106 -9.61 30.51 43.34
N HIS A 107 -10.92 30.66 43.48
CA HIS A 107 -11.89 29.61 43.26
C HIS A 107 -11.50 28.92 41.96
N LYS A 108 -10.91 27.72 42.06
CA LYS A 108 -10.50 26.96 40.89
C LYS A 108 -11.76 26.77 40.08
N GLN A 109 -11.82 27.39 38.90
CA GLN A 109 -12.92 27.19 37.97
C GLN A 109 -13.12 25.68 37.82
N ARG A 110 -14.34 25.21 38.09
CA ARG A 110 -14.66 23.80 38.00
C ARG A 110 -14.21 23.29 36.63
N SER A 111 -13.38 22.24 36.62
CA SER A 111 -12.84 21.67 35.39
C SER A 111 -14.00 21.36 34.44
N ASN A 112 -13.84 21.72 33.16
CA ASN A 112 -14.86 21.46 32.14
C ASN A 112 -15.27 19.97 32.20
N PRO A 113 -16.56 19.65 32.38
CA PRO A 113 -17.04 18.28 32.58
C PRO A 113 -16.69 17.34 31.41
N PHE A 114 -16.45 17.88 30.22
CA PHE A 114 -16.08 17.12 29.03
C PHE A 114 -14.57 16.86 28.88
N GLN A 115 -13.71 17.43 29.72
CA GLN A 115 -12.25 17.21 29.63
C GLN A 115 -11.88 15.72 29.73
N LYS A 116 -12.57 14.95 30.59
CA LYS A 116 -12.36 13.50 30.69
C LYS A 116 -12.75 12.77 29.40
N VAL A 117 -13.81 13.21 28.73
CA VAL A 117 -14.28 12.62 27.45
C VAL A 117 -13.31 12.97 26.32
N MET A 118 -12.81 14.20 26.27
CA MET A 118 -11.83 14.63 25.27
C MET A 118 -10.51 13.88 25.42
N ARG A 119 -9.97 13.75 26.64
CA ARG A 119 -8.76 12.96 26.91
C ARG A 119 -8.93 11.51 26.46
N LYS A 120 -10.04 10.86 26.80
CA LYS A 120 -10.34 9.49 26.34
C LYS A 120 -10.38 9.37 24.81
N ARG A 121 -10.94 10.36 24.11
CA ARG A 121 -10.97 10.37 22.63
C ARG A 121 -9.57 10.53 22.03
N GLU A 122 -8.75 11.39 22.63
CA GLU A 122 -7.36 11.58 22.22
C GLU A 122 -6.52 10.32 22.45
N ASP A 123 -6.69 9.65 23.58
CA ASP A 123 -5.99 8.41 23.91
C ASP A 123 -6.37 7.29 22.93
N ILE A 124 -7.67 7.12 22.65
CA ILE A 124 -8.13 6.15 21.65
C ILE A 124 -7.59 6.47 20.25
N LYS A 125 -7.52 7.75 19.89
CA LYS A 125 -6.96 8.16 18.60
C LYS A 125 -5.47 7.85 18.51
N LYS A 126 -4.70 8.18 19.55
CA LYS A 126 -3.26 7.87 19.63
C LYS A 126 -3.01 6.37 19.53
N GLU A 127 -3.78 5.56 20.25
CA GLU A 127 -3.65 4.10 20.21
C GLU A 127 -3.92 3.56 18.79
N LYS A 128 -4.97 4.06 18.12
CA LYS A 128 -5.26 3.67 16.73
C LYS A 128 -4.15 4.09 15.76
N ASP A 129 -3.65 5.31 15.90
CA ASP A 129 -2.58 5.83 15.05
C ASP A 129 -1.28 5.01 15.26
N GLU A 130 -0.99 4.60 16.49
CA GLU A 130 0.16 3.75 16.82
C GLU A 130 0.00 2.33 16.25
N GLN A 131 -1.18 1.72 16.40
CA GLN A 131 -1.48 0.42 15.80
C GLN A 131 -1.36 0.44 14.27
N GLN A 132 -1.79 1.52 13.62
CA GLN A 132 -1.63 1.69 12.18
C GLN A 132 -0.15 1.77 11.79
N ARG A 133 0.65 2.58 12.49
CA ARG A 133 2.10 2.68 12.26
C ARG A 133 2.80 1.32 12.42
N GLN A 134 2.47 0.56 13.46
CA GLN A 134 3.03 -0.77 13.66
C GLN A 134 2.70 -1.72 12.51
N ARG A 135 1.44 -1.74 12.05
CA ARG A 135 1.03 -2.56 10.90
C ARG A 135 1.75 -2.15 9.62
N GLU A 136 1.92 -0.85 9.37
CA GLU A 136 2.65 -0.36 8.20
C GLU A 136 4.12 -0.81 8.23
N LEU A 137 4.77 -0.75 9.39
CA LEU A 137 6.13 -1.24 9.57
C LEU A 137 6.22 -2.75 9.31
N GLU A 138 5.27 -3.53 9.82
CA GLU A 138 5.21 -4.98 9.58
C GLU A 138 5.04 -5.30 8.09
N ILE A 139 4.13 -4.62 7.41
CA ILE A 139 3.91 -4.76 5.96
C ILE A 139 5.19 -4.44 5.21
N ARG A 140 5.85 -3.32 5.53
CA ARG A 140 7.10 -2.92 4.88
C ARG A 140 8.21 -3.96 5.09
N GLN A 141 8.33 -4.51 6.29
CA GLN A 141 9.28 -5.59 6.56
C GLN A 141 8.94 -6.88 5.78
N ALA A 142 7.68 -7.25 5.71
CA ALA A 142 7.23 -8.42 4.95
C ALA A 142 7.55 -8.28 3.45
N GLU A 143 7.37 -7.08 2.88
CA GLU A 143 7.75 -6.80 1.50
C GLU A 143 9.26 -6.93 1.27
N ILE A 144 10.08 -6.41 2.18
CA ILE A 144 11.55 -6.54 2.10
C ILE A 144 11.95 -8.02 2.13
N ARG A 145 11.38 -8.82 3.05
CA ARG A 145 11.63 -10.27 3.12
C ARG A 145 11.23 -10.97 1.82
N ARG A 146 10.08 -10.61 1.25
CA ARG A 146 9.61 -11.17 -0.03
C ARG A 146 10.55 -10.82 -1.18
N LYS A 147 10.99 -9.57 -1.29
CA LYS A 147 11.95 -9.11 -2.31
C LYS A 147 13.28 -9.84 -2.17
N LYS A 148 13.82 -9.95 -0.95
CA LYS A 148 15.06 -10.67 -0.67
C LYS A 148 14.97 -12.16 -1.06
N SER A 149 13.87 -12.82 -0.69
CA SER A 149 13.61 -14.22 -1.07
C SER A 149 13.46 -14.41 -2.58
N ALA A 150 12.77 -13.49 -3.26
CA ALA A 150 12.64 -13.51 -4.72
C ALA A 150 14.00 -13.33 -5.41
N HIS A 151 14.82 -12.38 -4.95
CA HIS A 151 16.16 -12.17 -5.49
C HIS A 151 17.07 -13.38 -5.28
N ARG A 152 17.06 -13.96 -4.06
CA ARG A 152 17.78 -15.19 -3.76
C ARG A 152 17.39 -16.34 -4.69
N ARG A 153 16.09 -16.58 -4.88
CA ARG A 153 15.60 -17.62 -5.80
C ARG A 153 16.04 -17.39 -7.25
N LYS A 154 16.06 -16.13 -7.70
CA LYS A 154 16.55 -15.78 -9.04
C LYS A 154 18.04 -16.11 -9.18
N ASN A 155 18.85 -15.78 -8.18
CA ASN A 155 20.29 -16.06 -8.20
C ASN A 155 20.56 -17.57 -8.17
N GLU A 156 19.84 -18.32 -7.32
CA GLU A 156 19.92 -19.79 -7.28
C GLU A 156 19.53 -20.40 -8.63
N ARG A 157 18.45 -19.90 -9.27
CA ARG A 157 18.06 -20.34 -10.61
C ARG A 157 19.16 -20.06 -11.64
N ASN A 158 19.69 -18.84 -11.67
CA ASN A 158 20.74 -18.45 -12.60
C ASN A 158 21.99 -19.33 -12.43
N LEU A 159 22.38 -19.61 -11.19
CA LEU A 159 23.51 -20.48 -10.87
C LEU A 159 23.27 -21.93 -11.32
N HIS A 160 22.04 -22.43 -11.17
CA HIS A 160 21.64 -23.77 -11.61
C HIS A 160 21.58 -23.92 -13.14
N THR A 161 21.20 -22.85 -13.84
CA THR A 161 21.12 -22.82 -15.31
C THR A 161 22.39 -22.31 -15.98
N ALA A 162 23.40 -21.94 -15.20
CA ALA A 162 24.67 -21.43 -15.71
C ALA A 162 25.35 -22.47 -16.61
N ARG A 163 25.93 -21.98 -17.70
CA ARG A 163 26.66 -22.78 -18.67
C ARG A 163 28.07 -22.23 -18.85
N THR A 164 29.00 -23.10 -19.21
CA THR A 164 30.37 -22.73 -19.58
C THR A 164 30.38 -21.99 -20.92
N SER A 165 31.52 -21.41 -21.31
CA SER A 165 31.70 -20.77 -22.62
C SER A 165 31.41 -21.72 -23.79
N ARG A 166 31.59 -23.04 -23.58
CA ARG A 166 31.26 -24.10 -24.55
C ARG A 166 29.81 -24.58 -24.46
N GLY A 167 28.96 -23.94 -23.65
CA GLY A 167 27.53 -24.27 -23.52
C GLY A 167 27.19 -25.44 -22.61
N GLN A 168 28.18 -26.10 -21.98
CA GLN A 168 27.95 -27.21 -21.06
C GLN A 168 27.44 -26.72 -19.70
N PRO A 169 26.57 -27.48 -18.99
CA PRO A 169 26.11 -27.09 -17.67
C PRO A 169 27.26 -27.05 -16.66
N VAL A 170 27.27 -26.04 -15.79
CA VAL A 170 28.25 -25.96 -14.70
C VAL A 170 27.82 -26.91 -13.58
N LEU A 171 28.42 -28.10 -13.51
CA LEU A 171 28.00 -29.15 -12.56
C LEU A 171 28.30 -28.81 -11.11
N ALA A 172 29.34 -28.02 -10.83
CA ALA A 172 29.76 -27.67 -9.47
C ALA A 172 28.63 -27.02 -8.65
N SER A 173 27.83 -26.14 -9.26
CA SER A 173 26.69 -25.50 -8.59
C SER A 173 25.50 -26.45 -8.38
N GLN A 174 25.34 -27.44 -9.25
CA GLN A 174 24.26 -28.42 -9.19
C GLN A 174 24.54 -29.48 -8.13
N ILE A 175 25.81 -29.92 -8.01
CA ILE A 175 26.26 -30.92 -7.04
C ILE A 175 25.98 -30.47 -5.61
N TYR A 176 26.29 -29.22 -5.25
CA TYR A 176 26.03 -28.71 -3.90
C TYR A 176 24.55 -28.77 -3.49
N SER A 177 23.65 -28.45 -4.42
CA SER A 177 22.20 -28.54 -4.20
C SER A 177 21.71 -29.98 -4.08
N LEU A 178 22.28 -30.89 -4.87
CA LEU A 178 21.99 -32.33 -4.80
C LEU A 178 22.44 -32.92 -3.46
N LEU A 179 23.68 -32.65 -3.04
CA LEU A 179 24.21 -33.13 -1.75
C LEU A 179 23.37 -32.62 -0.57
N ASN A 180 22.95 -31.36 -0.59
CA ASN A 180 22.06 -30.80 0.45
C ASN A 180 20.65 -31.40 0.45
N LYS A 181 20.17 -31.92 -0.68
CA LYS A 181 18.88 -32.65 -0.73
C LYS A 181 19.03 -34.04 -0.13
N ILE A 182 20.11 -34.74 -0.43
CA ILE A 182 20.40 -36.08 0.12
C ILE A 182 20.51 -36.01 1.64
N LYS A 183 21.34 -35.11 2.18
CA LYS A 183 21.51 -34.91 3.64
C LYS A 183 20.26 -34.51 4.42
N LYS A 184 19.21 -34.02 3.75
CA LYS A 184 17.94 -33.65 4.40
C LYS A 184 16.92 -34.79 4.42
N ASN A 185 17.15 -35.82 3.62
CA ASN A 185 16.29 -36.99 3.50
C ASN A 185 16.82 -38.18 4.32
N GLU A 186 18.05 -38.07 4.82
CA GLU A 186 18.62 -38.88 5.92
C GLU A 186 18.19 -38.27 7.27
#